data_AF-A0A978SN93-F1
#
_entry.id   AF-A0A978SN93-F1
#
_cell.length_a   1.000
_cell.length_b   1.000
_cell.length_c   1.000
_cell.angle_alpha   90.00
_cell.angle_beta   90.00
_cell.angle_gamma   90.00
#
_symmetry.space_group_name_H-M   'P 1'
#
loop_
_entity.id
_entity.type
_entity.pdbx_description
1 polymer ?
#
loop_
_entity_poly.entity_id
_entity_poly.type
_entity_poly.pdbx_seq_one_letter_code
_entity_poly.pdbx_strand_id
1 'polypeptide(L)'
;MTQGQHPVERMDYHLDGITEAELLVLKTHLLIEKALFTAVQRRLPNPYFLQKAKPGFAQLLSLAKAFFYKEGQEEIWEAIQALNAIRNRLAHELEPGDMKSELRKMSCVTHLPDDFSLEHPSALSVLNHVAGFLIGFASSLST
;
A
#
# COMPACT_ATOMS: atom_id res chain seq x y z
N MET A 1 1.48 33.54 7.15
CA MET A 1 0.70 33.67 5.91
C MET A 1 1.69 33.84 4.77
N THR A 2 1.97 32.79 4.00
CA THR A 2 2.70 32.88 2.73
C THR A 2 1.92 32.07 1.69
N GLN A 3 0.82 32.66 1.22
CA GLN A 3 0.20 32.25 -0.03
C GLN A 3 1.04 32.82 -1.17
N GLY A 4 1.45 31.98 -2.12
CA GLY A 4 2.00 32.46 -3.39
C GLY A 4 3.10 31.65 -4.06
N GLN A 5 3.22 30.34 -3.86
CA GLN A 5 4.11 29.52 -4.71
C GLN A 5 3.34 29.01 -5.93
N HIS A 6 3.90 29.25 -7.11
CA HIS A 6 3.34 28.87 -8.41
C HIS A 6 3.14 27.33 -8.46
N PRO A 7 2.10 26.79 -9.15
CA PRO A 7 1.84 25.34 -9.16
C PRO A 7 3.05 24.47 -9.56
N VAL A 8 3.94 25.01 -10.39
CA VAL A 8 5.20 24.38 -10.81
C VAL A 8 6.23 24.34 -9.68
N GLU A 9 6.34 25.38 -8.86
CA GLU A 9 7.27 25.39 -7.72
C GLU A 9 6.83 24.43 -6.61
N ARG A 10 5.51 24.26 -6.43
CA ARG A 10 4.96 23.20 -5.57
C ARG A 10 5.24 21.81 -6.15
N MET A 11 5.16 21.66 -7.48
CA MET A 11 5.48 20.41 -8.16
C MET A 11 6.95 20.04 -7.96
N ASP A 12 7.89 20.97 -8.18
CA ASP A 12 9.32 20.72 -7.98
C ASP A 12 9.62 20.33 -6.52
N TYR A 13 9.02 21.02 -5.53
CA TYR A 13 9.18 20.66 -4.11
C TYR A 13 8.67 19.26 -3.74
N HIS A 14 7.64 18.75 -4.41
CA HIS A 14 7.08 17.43 -4.13
C HIS A 14 7.67 16.31 -5.01
N LEU A 15 8.27 16.64 -6.15
CA LEU A 15 8.92 15.68 -7.05
C LEU A 15 10.42 15.54 -6.74
N ASP A 16 11.09 16.62 -6.37
CA ASP A 16 12.47 16.59 -5.86
C ASP A 16 12.43 16.16 -4.39
N GLY A 17 12.84 14.93 -4.12
CA GLY A 17 12.95 14.40 -2.75
C GLY A 17 12.20 13.11 -2.48
N ILE A 18 11.49 12.54 -3.48
CA ILE A 18 10.93 11.19 -3.33
C ILE A 18 12.07 10.20 -3.12
N THR A 19 12.10 9.61 -1.94
CA THR A 19 13.06 8.58 -1.54
C THR A 19 12.76 7.25 -2.22
N GLU A 20 13.78 6.38 -2.30
CA GLU A 20 13.59 5.02 -2.82
C GLU A 20 12.55 4.22 -2.02
N ALA A 21 12.47 4.46 -0.71
CA ALA A 21 11.50 3.82 0.18
C ALA A 21 10.05 4.24 -0.15
N GLU A 22 9.82 5.53 -0.36
CA GLU A 22 8.50 6.05 -0.77
C GLU A 22 8.10 5.54 -2.15
N LEU A 23 9.04 5.57 -3.11
CA LEU A 23 8.80 5.02 -4.44
C LEU A 23 8.48 3.52 -4.39
N LEU A 24 9.12 2.77 -3.50
CA LEU A 24 8.83 1.35 -3.28
C LEU A 24 7.41 1.15 -2.74
N VAL A 25 6.96 1.94 -1.76
CA VAL A 25 5.56 1.90 -1.27
C VAL A 25 4.58 2.23 -2.40
N LEU A 26 4.88 3.27 -3.19
CA LEU A 26 4.08 3.69 -4.34
C LEU A 26 4.02 2.62 -5.45
N LYS A 27 5.07 1.83 -5.66
CA LYS A 27 5.01 0.73 -6.64
C LYS A 27 4.33 -0.51 -6.07
N THR A 28 4.61 -0.84 -4.82
CA THR A 28 4.07 -2.02 -4.13
C THR A 28 2.55 -1.99 -4.07
N HIS A 29 1.93 -0.85 -3.75
CA HIS A 29 0.47 -0.78 -3.66
C HIS A 29 -0.21 -1.04 -5.02
N LEU A 30 0.36 -0.55 -6.14
CA LEU A 30 -0.19 -0.80 -7.48
C LEU A 30 -0.12 -2.28 -7.86
N LEU A 31 0.97 -2.95 -7.49
CA LEU A 31 1.12 -4.39 -7.74
C LEU A 31 0.12 -5.21 -6.91
N ILE A 32 -0.08 -4.85 -5.64
CA ILE A 32 -1.09 -5.49 -4.79
C ILE A 32 -2.50 -5.21 -5.33
N GLU A 33 -2.82 -3.97 -5.71
CA GLU A 33 -4.12 -3.62 -6.29
C GLU A 33 -4.41 -4.47 -7.53
N LYS A 34 -3.44 -4.58 -8.45
CA LYS A 34 -3.57 -5.42 -9.64
C LYS A 34 -3.76 -6.90 -9.30
N ALA A 35 -3.04 -7.42 -8.30
CA ALA A 35 -3.16 -8.81 -7.86
C ALA A 35 -4.53 -9.10 -7.24
N LEU A 36 -5.01 -8.23 -6.34
CA LEU A 36 -6.35 -8.33 -5.76
C LEU A 36 -7.43 -8.24 -6.83
N PHE A 37 -7.26 -7.36 -7.82
CA PHE A 37 -8.20 -7.20 -8.93
C PHE A 37 -8.32 -8.51 -9.70
N THR A 38 -7.17 -9.08 -10.05
CA THR A 38 -7.09 -10.36 -10.76
C THR A 38 -7.75 -11.49 -9.96
N ALA A 39 -7.48 -11.56 -8.65
CA ALA A 39 -8.06 -12.58 -7.78
C ALA A 39 -9.59 -12.48 -7.72
N VAL A 40 -10.14 -11.28 -7.45
CA VAL A 40 -11.59 -11.04 -7.40
C VAL A 40 -12.22 -11.31 -8.77
N GLN A 41 -11.60 -10.84 -9.85
CA GLN A 41 -12.09 -11.03 -11.21
C GLN A 41 -12.29 -12.51 -11.57
N ARG A 42 -11.37 -13.39 -11.15
CA ARG A 42 -11.45 -14.84 -11.41
C ARG A 42 -12.57 -15.54 -10.64
N ARG A 43 -13.09 -14.96 -9.57
CA ARG A 43 -14.20 -15.51 -8.78
C ARG A 43 -15.58 -15.11 -9.28
N LEU A 44 -15.66 -14.08 -10.13
CA LEU A 44 -16.93 -13.58 -10.62
C LEU A 44 -17.40 -14.37 -11.86
N PRO A 45 -18.68 -14.79 -11.90
CA PRO A 45 -19.26 -15.41 -13.10
C PRO A 45 -19.25 -14.49 -14.32
N ASN A 46 -19.34 -13.17 -14.08
CA ASN A 46 -19.25 -12.15 -15.12
C ASN A 46 -18.37 -10.98 -14.67
N PRO A 47 -17.06 -11.00 -14.97
CA PRO A 47 -16.12 -9.98 -14.53
C PRO A 47 -16.27 -8.63 -15.24
N TYR A 48 -17.09 -8.53 -16.30
CA TYR A 48 -17.27 -7.30 -17.08
C TYR A 48 -17.70 -6.11 -16.21
N PHE A 49 -18.62 -6.33 -15.27
CA PHE A 49 -19.13 -5.26 -14.41
C PHE A 49 -18.09 -4.76 -13.41
N LEU A 50 -17.19 -5.63 -12.94
CA LEU A 50 -16.06 -5.23 -12.09
C LEU A 50 -15.07 -4.35 -12.86
N GLN A 51 -14.72 -4.75 -14.08
CA GLN A 51 -13.84 -3.97 -14.96
C GLN A 51 -14.43 -2.59 -15.28
N LYS A 52 -15.74 -2.52 -15.53
CA LYS A 52 -16.43 -1.26 -15.79
C LYS A 52 -16.49 -0.36 -14.54
N ALA A 53 -16.69 -0.94 -13.36
CA ALA A 53 -16.78 -0.21 -12.10
C ALA A 53 -15.45 0.45 -11.68
N LYS A 54 -14.31 -0.12 -12.09
CA LYS A 54 -12.96 0.36 -11.74
C LYS A 54 -12.82 0.67 -10.25
N PRO A 55 -13.06 -0.33 -9.37
CA PRO A 55 -13.02 -0.10 -7.94
C PRO A 55 -11.63 0.36 -7.52
N GLY A 56 -11.57 1.31 -6.60
CA GLY A 56 -10.30 1.70 -5.98
C GLY A 56 -9.85 0.67 -4.95
N PHE A 57 -8.58 0.75 -4.55
CA PHE A 57 -7.93 -0.15 -3.59
C PHE A 57 -8.80 -0.58 -2.40
N ALA A 58 -9.44 0.36 -1.69
CA ALA A 58 -10.22 0.03 -0.49
C ALA A 58 -11.45 -0.84 -0.78
N GLN A 59 -12.16 -0.55 -1.89
CA GLN A 59 -13.29 -1.36 -2.35
C GLN A 59 -12.83 -2.73 -2.77
N LEU A 60 -11.71 -2.78 -3.50
CA LEU A 60 -11.14 -4.03 -3.98
C LEU A 60 -10.61 -4.92 -2.86
N LEU A 61 -9.98 -4.35 -1.84
CA LEU A 61 -9.57 -5.03 -0.63
C LEU A 61 -10.77 -5.64 0.12
N SER A 62 -11.87 -4.90 0.20
CA SER A 62 -13.11 -5.39 0.82
C SER A 62 -13.69 -6.58 0.05
N LEU A 63 -13.73 -6.50 -1.28
CA LEU A 63 -14.15 -7.62 -2.13
C LEU A 63 -13.23 -8.82 -2.00
N ALA A 64 -11.91 -8.61 -1.98
CA ALA A 64 -10.94 -9.68 -1.81
C ALA A 64 -11.10 -10.39 -0.45
N LYS A 65 -11.26 -9.63 0.65
CA LYS A 65 -11.60 -10.21 1.95
C LYS A 65 -12.89 -11.03 1.88
N ALA A 66 -13.94 -10.52 1.26
CA ALA A 66 -15.21 -11.24 1.15
C ALA A 66 -15.08 -12.61 0.45
N PHE A 67 -14.18 -12.75 -0.52
CA PHE A 67 -13.97 -14.01 -1.25
C PHE A 67 -12.90 -14.93 -0.66
N PHE A 68 -11.87 -14.38 -0.02
CA PHE A 68 -10.62 -15.11 0.26
C PHE A 68 -10.21 -15.11 1.72
N TYR A 69 -10.95 -14.43 2.59
CA TYR A 69 -10.61 -14.39 4.02
C TYR A 69 -10.62 -15.79 4.64
N LYS A 70 -9.59 -16.09 5.43
CA LYS A 70 -9.46 -17.30 6.22
C LYS A 70 -9.00 -16.91 7.62
N GLU A 71 -9.47 -17.64 8.63
CA GLU A 71 -8.98 -17.50 10.00
C GLU A 71 -7.46 -17.71 10.04
N GLY A 72 -6.76 -16.92 10.85
CA GLY A 72 -5.31 -16.93 10.98
C GLY A 72 -4.57 -16.07 9.94
N GLN A 73 -5.29 -15.29 9.11
CA GLN A 73 -4.71 -14.37 8.14
C GLN A 73 -5.01 -12.89 8.44
N GLU A 74 -5.62 -12.59 9.59
CA GLU A 74 -6.01 -11.27 10.07
C GLU A 74 -4.90 -10.23 9.83
N GLU A 75 -3.70 -10.55 10.34
CA GLU A 75 -2.55 -9.65 10.35
C GLU A 75 -2.04 -9.34 8.94
N ILE A 76 -2.08 -10.30 8.02
CA ILE A 76 -1.67 -10.09 6.62
C ILE A 76 -2.58 -9.06 5.95
N TRP A 77 -3.89 -9.19 6.18
CA TRP A 77 -4.85 -8.23 5.64
C TRP A 77 -4.72 -6.85 6.27
N GLU A 78 -4.41 -6.78 7.57
CA GLU A 78 -4.11 -5.52 8.25
C GLU A 78 -2.84 -4.86 7.71
N ALA A 79 -1.80 -5.63 7.39
CA ALA A 79 -0.58 -5.14 6.77
C ALA A 79 -0.84 -4.57 5.36
N ILE A 80 -1.67 -5.22 4.54
CA ILE A 80 -2.11 -4.68 3.24
C ILE A 80 -2.86 -3.35 3.42
N GLN A 81 -3.75 -3.29 4.41
CA GLN A 81 -4.49 -2.06 4.72
C GLN A 81 -3.56 -0.94 5.21
N ALA A 82 -2.58 -1.26 6.04
CA ALA A 82 -1.57 -0.33 6.53
C ALA A 82 -0.70 0.21 5.39
N LEU A 83 -0.31 -0.61 4.42
CA LEU A 83 0.41 -0.14 3.22
C LEU A 83 -0.41 0.90 2.45
N ASN A 84 -1.70 0.67 2.29
CA ASN A 84 -2.57 1.65 1.63
C ASN A 84 -2.72 2.95 2.46
N ALA A 85 -2.75 2.87 3.78
CA ALA A 85 -2.76 4.03 4.65
C ALA A 85 -1.45 4.85 4.53
N ILE A 86 -0.28 4.18 4.55
CA ILE A 86 1.02 4.83 4.33
C ILE A 86 1.05 5.46 2.95
N ARG A 87 0.64 4.73 1.90
CA ARG A 87 0.54 5.28 0.54
C ARG A 87 -0.32 6.54 0.49
N ASN A 88 -1.50 6.50 1.12
CA ASN A 88 -2.39 7.66 1.15
C ASN A 88 -1.72 8.84 1.84
N ARG A 89 -0.99 8.60 2.94
CA ARG A 89 -0.23 9.65 3.62
C ARG A 89 0.87 10.21 2.73
N LEU A 90 1.68 9.38 2.07
CA LEU A 90 2.68 9.85 1.09
C LEU A 90 2.06 10.67 -0.04
N ALA A 91 0.89 10.28 -0.54
CA ALA A 91 0.15 11.06 -1.54
C ALA A 91 -0.47 12.35 -0.99
N HIS A 92 -0.68 12.42 0.33
CA HIS A 92 -1.27 13.55 1.06
C HIS A 92 -0.25 14.34 1.88
N GLU A 93 1.05 14.03 1.83
CA GLU A 93 2.17 14.65 2.56
C GLU A 93 2.48 16.08 2.03
N LEU A 94 1.43 16.87 2.03
CA LEU A 94 1.40 18.27 2.43
C LEU A 94 1.37 18.44 3.97
N GLU A 95 1.19 17.38 4.78
CA GLU A 95 1.37 17.43 6.25
C GLU A 95 1.95 16.13 6.86
N PRO A 96 2.97 16.21 7.74
CA PRO A 96 3.61 15.06 8.38
C PRO A 96 2.75 14.52 9.53
N GLY A 97 2.12 13.36 9.33
CA GLY A 97 1.40 12.61 10.37
C GLY A 97 2.15 11.35 10.80
N ASP A 98 2.24 11.10 12.10
CA ASP A 98 2.96 9.94 12.68
C ASP A 98 2.47 8.59 12.09
N MET A 99 3.31 7.94 11.28
CA MET A 99 3.04 6.66 10.61
C MET A 99 3.38 5.42 11.45
N LYS A 100 3.87 5.60 12.68
CA LYS A 100 4.35 4.48 13.51
C LYS A 100 3.30 3.39 13.72
N SER A 101 2.02 3.75 13.86
CA SER A 101 0.95 2.77 14.06
C SER A 101 0.74 1.87 12.84
N GLU A 102 0.87 2.40 11.63
CA GLU A 102 0.71 1.68 10.38
C GLU A 102 1.93 0.81 10.10
N LEU A 103 3.12 1.35 10.35
CA LEU A 103 4.36 0.59 10.24
C LEU A 103 4.34 -0.62 11.18
N ARG A 104 3.90 -0.45 12.44
CA ARG A 104 3.74 -1.57 13.38
C ARG A 104 2.83 -2.69 12.86
N LYS A 105 1.76 -2.37 12.11
CA LYS A 105 0.88 -3.39 11.53
C LYS A 105 1.56 -4.26 10.45
N MET A 106 2.71 -3.83 9.93
CA MET A 106 3.51 -4.65 9.01
C MET A 106 4.45 -5.63 9.71
N SER A 107 4.55 -5.59 11.05
CA SER A 107 5.47 -6.44 11.81
C SER A 107 5.14 -7.93 11.73
N CYS A 108 3.93 -8.29 11.29
CA CYS A 108 3.54 -9.68 11.05
C CYS A 108 4.38 -10.36 9.94
N VAL A 109 4.98 -9.56 9.06
CA VAL A 109 5.79 -10.06 7.95
C VAL A 109 7.27 -10.16 8.32
N THR A 110 7.76 -9.19 9.08
CA THR A 110 9.16 -9.11 9.48
C THR A 110 9.31 -8.27 10.73
N HIS A 111 10.37 -8.53 11.51
CA HIS A 111 10.66 -7.75 12.70
C HIS A 111 11.03 -6.31 12.32
N LEU A 112 10.26 -5.35 12.83
CA LEU A 112 10.51 -3.92 12.67
C LEU A 112 11.16 -3.38 13.95
N PRO A 113 12.24 -2.60 13.85
CA PRO A 113 12.73 -1.82 14.98
C PRO A 113 11.63 -0.92 15.57
N ASP A 114 11.64 -0.69 16.88
CA ASP A 114 10.62 0.13 17.56
C ASP A 114 10.56 1.59 17.07
N ASP A 115 11.68 2.09 16.54
CA ASP A 115 11.91 3.44 16.02
C ASP A 115 11.90 3.51 14.49
N PHE A 116 11.45 2.46 13.81
CA PHE A 116 11.44 2.39 12.35
C PHE A 116 10.67 3.58 11.71
N SER A 117 11.32 4.23 10.75
CA SER A 117 10.78 5.29 9.90
C SER A 117 11.20 5.05 8.45
N LEU A 118 10.52 5.68 7.48
CA LEU A 118 10.93 5.61 6.06
C LEU A 118 12.33 6.20 5.81
N GLU A 119 12.80 7.08 6.68
CA GLU A 119 14.15 7.67 6.63
C GLU A 119 15.23 6.77 7.24
N HIS A 120 14.86 5.66 7.88
CA HIS A 120 15.82 4.77 8.54
C HIS A 120 16.74 4.09 7.49
N PRO A 121 18.05 3.89 7.75
CA PRO A 121 18.97 3.29 6.77
C PRO A 121 18.54 1.92 6.24
N SER A 122 17.83 1.15 7.07
CA SER A 122 17.30 -0.17 6.70
C SER A 122 15.89 -0.14 6.11
N ALA A 123 15.26 1.04 5.95
CA ALA A 123 13.87 1.19 5.52
C ALA A 123 13.60 0.46 4.20
N LEU A 124 14.45 0.69 3.21
CA LEU A 124 14.31 0.07 1.91
C LEU A 124 14.37 -1.46 1.96
N SER A 125 15.30 -2.03 2.73
CA SER A 125 15.46 -3.49 2.85
C SER A 125 14.24 -4.14 3.51
N VAL A 126 13.77 -3.54 4.61
CA VAL A 126 12.59 -3.99 5.35
C VAL A 126 11.34 -3.91 4.47
N LEU A 127 11.11 -2.76 3.82
CA LEU A 127 9.97 -2.57 2.93
C LEU A 127 10.02 -3.52 1.73
N ASN A 128 11.20 -3.87 1.21
CA ASN A 128 11.33 -4.86 0.14
C ASN A 128 10.86 -6.25 0.58
N HIS A 129 11.21 -6.66 1.81
CA HIS A 129 10.71 -7.93 2.37
C HIS A 129 9.20 -7.90 2.55
N VAL A 130 8.67 -6.82 3.12
CA VAL A 130 7.21 -6.63 3.29
C VAL A 130 6.51 -6.65 1.93
N ALA A 131 7.02 -5.91 0.96
CA ALA A 131 6.48 -5.85 -0.39
C ALA A 131 6.46 -7.22 -1.06
N GLY A 132 7.57 -7.95 -1.04
CA GLY A 132 7.67 -9.28 -1.63
C GLY A 132 6.66 -10.26 -1.05
N PHE A 133 6.54 -10.29 0.28
CA PHE A 133 5.57 -11.14 0.97
C PHE A 133 4.12 -10.76 0.63
N LEU A 134 3.75 -9.47 0.73
CA LEU A 134 2.37 -9.03 0.48
C LEU A 134 1.96 -9.21 -0.99
N ILE A 135 2.87 -8.96 -1.94
CA ILE A 135 2.64 -9.23 -3.37
C ILE A 135 2.48 -10.72 -3.60
N GLY A 136 3.33 -11.55 -2.99
CA GLY A 136 3.24 -13.00 -3.06
C GLY A 136 1.91 -13.53 -2.53
N PHE A 137 1.50 -13.08 -1.34
CA PHE A 137 0.21 -13.40 -0.75
C PHE A 137 -0.95 -12.98 -1.67
N ALA A 138 -1.02 -11.72 -2.09
CA ALA A 138 -2.10 -11.23 -2.95
C ALA A 138 -2.17 -11.97 -4.29
N SER A 139 -1.02 -12.31 -4.88
CA SER A 139 -0.95 -13.09 -6.12
C SER A 139 -1.43 -14.52 -5.92
N SER A 140 -1.11 -15.13 -4.77
CA SER A 140 -1.50 -16.51 -4.46
C SER A 140 -3.02 -16.72 -4.43
N LEU A 141 -3.80 -15.68 -4.13
CA LEU A 141 -5.27 -15.71 -4.12
C LEU A 141 -5.88 -15.98 -5.50
N SER A 142 -5.12 -15.69 -6.56
CA SER A 142 -5.57 -15.87 -7.94
C SER A 142 -5.26 -17.25 -8.51
N THR A 143 -4.37 -18.02 -7.86
CA THR A 143 -3.99 -19.39 -8.24
C THR A 143 -5.11 -20.37 -7.92
#